data_AF-A0AAU9SNH6-F1
#
_entry.id   AF-A0AAU9SNH6-F1
#
_cell.length_a   1.000
_cell.length_b   1.000
_cell.length_c   1.000
_cell.angle_alpha   90.00
_cell.angle_beta   90.00
_cell.angle_gamma   90.00
#
_symmetry.space_group_name_H-M   'P 1'
#
loop_
_entity.id
_entity.type
_entity.pdbx_description
1 polymer ?
#
loop_
_entity_poly.entity_id
_entity_poly.type
_entity_poly.pdbx_seq_one_letter_code
_entity_poly.pdbx_strand_id
1 'polypeptide(L)' 'MGSKALVFGDSYADTGNMKHDAVSWKSPYGITFPGKPSGRYSDGLISTDFLGYTLTHYNI' A
#
# COMPACT_ATOMS: atom_id res chain seq x y z
N MET A 1 7.95 19.98 -10.63
CA MET A 1 6.99 19.85 -9.52
C MET A 1 6.56 18.40 -9.52
N GLY A 2 6.77 17.64 -8.42
CA GLY A 2 6.40 16.22 -8.41
C GLY A 2 4.89 16.04 -8.35
N SER A 3 4.35 15.07 -9.08
CA SER A 3 2.92 14.77 -9.05
C SER A 3 2.52 14.02 -7.79
N LYS A 4 1.25 14.20 -7.44
CA LYS A 4 0.62 13.64 -6.25
C LYS A 4 -0.65 12.92 -6.66
N ALA A 5 -0.83 11.70 -6.17
CA ALA A 5 -2.07 10.95 -6.31
C ALA A 5 -2.90 11.07 -5.04
N LEU A 6 -4.18 11.38 -5.18
CA LEU A 6 -5.18 11.18 -4.13
C LEU A 6 -5.90 9.88 -4.45
N VAL A 7 -5.74 8.88 -3.59
CA VAL A 7 -6.24 7.53 -3.80
C VAL A 7 -7.45 7.31 -2.88
N PHE A 8 -8.58 6.96 -3.49
CA PHE A 8 -9.80 6.56 -2.80
C PHE A 8 -10.07 5.08 -3.09
N GLY A 9 -10.68 4.37 -2.15
CA GLY A 9 -11.03 2.98 -2.34
C GLY A 9 -11.29 2.24 -1.03
N ASP A 10 -11.10 0.94 -1.10
CA ASP A 10 -11.25 -0.01 0.00
C ASP A 10 -9.89 -0.68 0.32
N SER A 11 -9.92 -1.90 0.85
CA SER A 11 -8.73 -2.68 1.16
C SER A 11 -7.74 -2.83 0.00
N TYR A 12 -8.18 -2.77 -1.26
CA TYR A 12 -7.30 -2.88 -2.44
C TYR A 12 -6.40 -1.65 -2.63
N ALA A 13 -6.78 -0.50 -2.07
CA ALA A 13 -6.05 0.75 -2.14
C ALA A 13 -5.40 1.14 -0.81
N ASP A 14 -5.74 0.44 0.28
CA ASP A 14 -5.30 0.77 1.63
C ASP A 14 -3.82 0.44 1.85
N THR A 15 -3.04 1.47 2.19
CA THR A 15 -1.60 1.37 2.50
C THR A 15 -1.31 1.44 4.00
N GLY A 16 -2.34 1.36 4.86
CA GLY A 16 -2.21 1.33 6.33
C GLY A 16 -3.14 2.29 7.08
N ASN A 17 -4.27 2.69 6.49
CA ASN A 17 -5.26 3.58 7.09
C ASN A 17 -6.19 2.86 8.07
N MET A 18 -6.38 1.55 7.93
CA MET A 18 -7.17 0.78 8.89
C MET A 18 -6.48 0.73 10.27
N LYS A 19 -7.29 0.64 11.33
CA LYS A 19 -6.80 0.47 12.72
C LYS A 19 -5.87 -0.74 12.86
N HIS A 20 -4.89 -0.64 13.77
CA HIS A 20 -3.88 -1.68 14.00
C HIS A 20 -4.42 -3.04 14.51
N ASP A 21 -5.69 -3.14 14.91
CA ASP A 21 -6.36 -4.38 15.27
C ASP A 21 -6.95 -5.14 14.07
N ALA A 22 -7.03 -4.49 12.91
CA ALA A 22 -7.53 -5.09 11.68
C ALA A 22 -6.62 -6.22 11.16
N VAL A 23 -7.19 -7.08 10.31
CA VAL A 23 -6.50 -8.28 9.81
C VAL A 23 -5.26 -7.95 9.00
N SER A 24 -5.21 -6.81 8.28
CA SER A 24 -4.05 -6.38 7.49
C SER A 24 -2.80 -6.04 8.31
N TRP A 25 -2.96 -5.92 9.63
CA TRP A 25 -1.86 -5.74 10.59
C TRP A 25 -1.41 -7.05 11.24
N LYS A 26 -1.86 -8.20 10.73
CA LYS A 26 -1.52 -9.53 11.24
C LYS A 26 -0.89 -10.39 10.13
N SER A 27 -0.10 -11.39 10.51
CA SER A 27 0.39 -12.40 9.57
C SER A 27 -0.78 -13.11 8.87
N PRO A 28 -0.72 -13.39 7.55
CA PRO A 28 0.45 -13.35 6.68
C PRO A 28 0.64 -12.03 5.89
N TYR A 29 -0.10 -10.97 6.19
CA TYR A 29 0.01 -9.73 5.43
C TYR A 29 1.41 -9.11 5.55
N GLY A 30 1.93 -8.61 4.43
CA GLY A 30 3.29 -8.06 4.31
C GLY A 30 4.43 -9.08 4.42
N ILE A 31 4.18 -10.40 4.40
CA ILE A 31 5.25 -11.42 4.55
C ILE A 31 6.27 -11.42 3.39
N THR A 32 5.84 -11.12 2.16
CA THR A 32 6.73 -11.01 1.00
C THR A 32 7.45 -9.66 1.00
N PHE A 33 6.72 -8.58 1.26
CA PHE A 33 7.27 -7.25 1.49
C PHE A 33 6.36 -6.45 2.44
N PRO A 34 6.86 -5.81 3.51
CA PRO A 34 8.26 -5.65 3.90
C PRO A 34 8.82 -6.76 4.82
N GLY A 35 8.23 -7.95 4.84
CA GLY A 35 8.57 -9.04 5.76
C GLY A 35 7.82 -8.98 7.10
N LYS A 36 6.86 -8.05 7.23
CA LYS A 36 5.99 -7.88 8.41
C LYS A 36 4.70 -7.15 8.01
N PRO A 37 3.62 -7.27 8.79
CA PRO A 37 2.39 -6.54 8.51
C PRO A 37 2.61 -5.03 8.42
N SER A 38 2.05 -4.42 7.38
CA SER A 38 2.17 -2.99 7.08
C SER A 38 0.81 -2.29 6.93
N GLY A 39 -0.29 -3.01 7.17
CA GLY A 39 -1.64 -2.50 7.00
C GLY A 39 -2.19 -2.61 5.57
N ARG A 40 -1.36 -3.01 4.60
CA ARG A 40 -1.81 -3.44 3.26
C ARG A 40 -2.54 -4.77 3.34
N TYR A 41 -3.66 -4.90 2.64
CA TYR A 41 -4.38 -6.16 2.49
C TYR A 41 -3.75 -7.04 1.38
N SER A 42 -2.42 -7.18 1.41
CA SER A 42 -1.62 -8.01 0.52
C SER A 42 -0.42 -8.60 1.27
N ASP A 43 0.21 -9.64 0.73
CA ASP A 43 1.50 -10.16 1.23
C ASP A 43 2.67 -9.20 0.89
N GLY A 44 2.43 -8.22 0.03
CA GLY A 44 3.42 -7.29 -0.48
C GLY A 44 2.86 -5.89 -0.80
N LEU A 45 3.44 -5.28 -1.83
CA LEU A 45 2.94 -4.03 -2.42
C LEU A 45 1.57 -4.25 -3.07
N ILE A 46 0.80 -3.16 -3.17
CA ILE A 46 -0.50 -3.11 -3.85
C ILE A 46 -0.44 -2.17 -5.06
N SER A 47 -1.48 -2.14 -5.89
CA SER A 47 -1.49 -1.39 -7.17
C SER A 47 -1.11 0.09 -7.01
N THR A 48 -1.50 0.71 -5.89
CA THR A 48 -1.24 2.13 -5.59
C THR A 48 0.23 2.42 -5.28
N ASP A 49 0.97 1.43 -4.77
CA ASP A 49 2.42 1.54 -4.60
C ASP A 49 3.12 1.64 -5.97
N PHE A 50 2.72 0.81 -6.94
CA PHE A 50 3.26 0.83 -8.30
C PHE A 50 2.86 2.11 -9.06
N LEU A 51 1.65 2.62 -8.83
CA LEU A 51 1.24 3.92 -9.35
C LEU A 51 2.12 5.05 -8.80
N GLY A 52 2.34 5.09 -7.48
CA GLY A 52 3.23 6.07 -6.85
C GLY A 52 4.66 6.00 -7.36
N TYR A 53 5.19 4.78 -7.53
CA TYR A 53 6.49 4.54 -8.19
C TYR A 53 6.50 5.13 -9.59
N THR A 54 5.49 4.83 -10.42
CA THR A 54 5.40 5.30 -11.81
C THR A 54 5.37 6.82 -11.90
N LEU A 55 4.50 7.49 -11.12
CA LEU A 55 4.40 8.95 -11.11
C LEU A 55 5.73 9.61 -10.72
N THR A 56 6.44 9.02 -9.75
CA THR A 56 7.74 9.54 -9.31
C THR A 56 8.85 9.30 -10.34
N HIS A 57 8.89 8.13 -10.98
CA HIS A 57 9.97 7.76 -11.90
C HIS A 57 9.86 8.43 -13.26
N TYR A 58 8.63 8.63 -13.76
CA TYR A 58 8.41 9.23 -15.07
C TYR A 58 8.22 10.75 -15.02
N ASN A 59 8.23 11.37 -13.83
CA ASN A 59 7.96 12.80 -13.62
C ASN A 59 6.68 13.27 -14.32
N ILE A 60 5.68 12.39 -14.37
CA ILE A 60 4.31 12.71 -14.76
C ILE A 60 3.70 13.49 -13.62
#